data_AF-A0A6B2HC68-F1
#
_entry.id   AF-A0A6B2HC68-F1
#
_cell.length_a   1.000
_cell.length_b   1.000
_cell.length_c   1.000
_cell.angle_alpha   90.00
_cell.angle_beta   90.00
_cell.angle_gamma   90.00
#
_symmetry.space_group_name_H-M   'P 1'
#
loop_
_entity.id
_entity.type
_entity.pdbx_description
1 polymer ?
#
loop_
_entity_poly.entity_id
_entity_poly.type
_entity_poly.pdbx_seq_one_letter_code
_entity_poly.pdbx_strand_id
1 'polypeptide(L)'
;MASFMPGRDIKSMPSINAYPNPSKGYTRLTLTQSGGDNYKIRISNTIGRVIFTKNLAATEAKEITLDMSPYPSGVYFYSLLVNDKTVETKRLILQK
;
A
#
# COMPACT_ATOMS: atom_id res chain seq x y z
N MET A 1 -31.50 25.94 -23.42
CA MET A 1 -30.88 25.60 -22.13
C MET A 1 -30.22 24.23 -22.23
N ALA A 2 -28.91 24.15 -22.46
CA ALA A 2 -28.17 22.89 -22.33
C ALA A 2 -27.63 22.82 -20.90
N SER A 3 -28.11 21.84 -20.12
CA SER A 3 -27.68 21.65 -18.73
C SER A 3 -26.28 21.07 -18.71
N PHE A 4 -25.37 21.81 -18.07
CA PHE A 4 -24.01 21.40 -17.78
C PHE A 4 -24.02 20.12 -16.92
N MET A 5 -23.23 19.11 -17.31
CA MET A 5 -22.93 17.96 -16.47
C MET A 5 -21.85 18.37 -15.46
N PRO A 6 -22.01 18.13 -14.15
CA PRO A 6 -20.92 18.37 -13.22
C PRO A 6 -19.81 17.34 -13.48
N GLY A 7 -18.60 17.84 -13.73
CA GLY A 7 -17.41 17.01 -13.82
C GLY A 7 -17.25 16.24 -12.51
N ARG A 8 -17.13 14.91 -12.62
CA ARG A 8 -16.78 14.06 -11.49
C ARG A 8 -15.49 14.60 -10.87
N ASP A 9 -15.57 15.08 -9.65
CA ASP A 9 -14.44 15.20 -8.77
C ASP A 9 -13.80 13.80 -8.65
N ILE A 10 -12.72 13.58 -9.41
CA ILE A 10 -11.90 12.38 -9.25
C ILE A 10 -11.13 12.61 -7.95
N LYS A 11 -11.78 12.37 -6.81
CA LYS A 11 -11.07 12.24 -5.54
C LYS A 11 -10.10 11.08 -5.71
N SER A 12 -8.82 11.41 -5.92
CA SER A 12 -7.78 10.42 -6.19
C SER A 12 -7.79 9.39 -5.05
N MET A 13 -8.18 8.16 -5.38
CA MET A 13 -8.28 7.11 -4.37
C MET A 13 -6.88 6.76 -3.90
N PRO A 14 -6.65 6.73 -2.58
CA PRO A 14 -5.35 6.37 -2.07
C PRO A 14 -5.00 4.95 -2.50
N SER A 15 -3.77 4.77 -2.99
CA SER A 15 -3.33 3.51 -3.57
C SER A 15 -1.89 3.20 -3.21
N ILE A 16 -1.59 1.92 -3.04
CA ILE A 16 -0.26 1.40 -2.72
C ILE A 16 0.20 0.43 -3.80
N ASN A 17 1.45 0.51 -4.21
CA ASN A 17 2.07 -0.40 -5.17
C ASN A 17 3.42 -0.88 -4.65
N ALA A 18 3.77 -2.12 -4.95
CA ALA A 18 5.05 -2.72 -4.58
C ALA A 18 5.87 -3.01 -5.85
N TYR A 19 7.11 -2.52 -5.91
CA TYR A 19 8.05 -2.80 -7.00
C TYR A 19 9.47 -3.08 -6.48
N PRO A 20 10.18 -4.10 -6.99
CA PRO A 20 9.71 -5.11 -7.95
C PRO A 20 8.78 -6.15 -7.31
N ASN A 21 7.92 -6.75 -8.14
CA ASN A 21 7.06 -7.88 -7.80
C ASN A 21 7.02 -8.84 -9.02
N PRO A 22 7.65 -10.03 -8.97
CA PRO A 22 8.26 -10.67 -7.79
C PRO A 22 9.48 -9.94 -7.23
N SER A 23 9.61 -9.88 -5.91
CA SER A 23 10.77 -9.32 -5.20
C SER A 23 11.81 -10.41 -4.90
N LYS A 24 13.10 -10.06 -4.93
CA LYS A 24 14.22 -10.93 -4.53
C LYS A 24 14.70 -10.71 -3.08
N GLY A 25 13.98 -9.90 -2.30
CA GLY A 25 14.37 -9.56 -0.93
C GLY A 25 14.07 -8.11 -0.61
N TYR A 26 14.37 -7.18 -1.50
CA TYR A 26 14.03 -5.76 -1.32
C TYR A 26 12.83 -5.39 -2.19
N THR A 27 11.84 -4.73 -1.60
CA THR A 27 10.72 -4.15 -2.35
C THR A 27 10.50 -2.70 -1.92
N ARG A 28 10.07 -1.87 -2.86
CA ARG A 28 9.71 -0.48 -2.62
C ARG A 28 8.20 -0.36 -2.68
N LEU A 29 7.61 0.10 -1.59
CA LEU A 29 6.20 0.42 -1.51
C LEU A 29 6.01 1.90 -1.84
N THR A 30 5.34 2.17 -2.96
CA THR A 30 4.96 3.52 -3.38
C THR A 30 3.50 3.74 -3.03
N LEU A 31 3.25 4.75 -2.20
CA LEU A 31 1.94 5.16 -1.72
C LEU A 31 1.53 6.47 -2.38
N THR A 32 0.38 6.45 -3.04
CA THR A 32 -0.34 7.63 -3.50
C THR A 32 -1.31 8.04 -2.41
N GLN A 33 -1.03 9.16 -1.76
CA GLN A 33 -1.87 9.75 -0.72
C GLN A 33 -2.69 10.91 -1.32
N SER A 34 -3.95 11.01 -0.93
CA SER A 34 -4.73 12.25 -1.01
C SER A 34 -4.72 12.88 0.38
N GLY A 35 -4.30 14.14 0.50
CA GLY A 35 -3.91 14.73 1.78
C GLY A 35 -4.98 14.71 2.87
N GLY A 36 -4.55 14.80 4.13
CA GLY A 36 -5.42 14.98 5.31
C GLY A 36 -5.83 13.70 6.05
N ASP A 37 -5.39 12.53 5.59
CA ASP A 37 -5.76 11.24 6.14
C ASP A 37 -4.61 10.55 6.92
N ASN A 38 -4.95 9.68 7.88
CA ASN A 38 -3.98 8.84 8.58
C ASN A 38 -3.76 7.54 7.81
N TYR A 39 -2.57 7.37 7.27
CA TYR A 39 -2.21 6.18 6.49
C TYR A 39 -1.51 5.14 7.36
N LYS A 40 -1.80 3.86 7.11
CA LYS A 40 -1.11 2.75 7.77
C LYS A 40 -0.92 1.61 6.78
N ILE A 41 0.30 1.14 6.67
CA ILE A 41 0.64 -0.03 5.87
C ILE A 41 0.72 -1.23 6.79
N ARG A 42 0.09 -2.32 6.38
CA ARG A 42 0.16 -3.61 7.07
C ARG A 42 0.55 -4.69 6.07
N ILE A 43 1.50 -5.53 6.44
CA ILE A 43 1.92 -6.66 5.61
C ILE A 43 1.69 -7.93 6.40
N SER A 44 1.00 -8.88 5.78
CA SER A 44 0.69 -10.19 6.35
C SER A 44 1.10 -11.32 5.41
N ASN A 45 1.41 -12.48 5.99
CA ASN A 45 1.61 -13.70 5.23
C ASN A 45 0.28 -14.35 4.80
N THR A 46 0.35 -15.48 4.10
CA THR A 46 -0.84 -16.25 3.66
C THR A 46 -1.72 -16.78 4.79
N ILE A 47 -1.18 -16.91 6.01
CA ILE A 47 -1.88 -17.39 7.21
C ILE A 47 -2.52 -16.20 7.96
N GLY A 48 -2.33 -14.96 7.50
CA GLY A 48 -2.87 -13.76 8.13
C GLY A 48 -2.00 -13.21 9.27
N ARG A 49 -0.83 -13.80 9.55
CA ARG A 49 0.12 -13.26 10.52
C ARG A 49 0.71 -11.96 9.97
N VAL A 50 0.55 -10.88 10.73
CA VAL A 50 1.14 -9.58 10.43
C VAL A 50 2.65 -9.63 10.71
N ILE A 51 3.45 -9.34 9.68
CA ILE A 51 4.92 -9.34 9.76
C ILE A 51 5.50 -7.93 9.79
N PHE A 52 4.74 -6.93 9.32
CA PHE A 52 5.16 -5.54 9.30
C PHE A 52 3.95 -4.63 9.40
N THR A 53 4.05 -3.60 10.24
CA THR A 53 3.06 -2.52 10.32
C THR A 53 3.81 -1.21 10.44
N LYS A 54 3.43 -0.23 9.61
CA LYS A 54 3.99 1.12 9.68
C LYS A 54 2.86 2.14 9.54
N ASN A 55 2.75 3.03 10.53
CA ASN A 55 1.92 4.22 10.41
C ASN A 55 2.68 5.27 9.59
N LEU A 56 1.96 5.99 8.75
CA LEU A 56 2.49 7.02 7.88
C LEU A 56 1.80 8.33 8.21
N ALA A 57 2.60 9.30 8.66
CA ALA A 57 2.14 10.67 8.81
C ALA A 57 1.83 11.27 7.42
N ALA A 58 0.91 12.25 7.39
CA ALA A 58 0.54 12.96 6.15
C ALA A 58 1.74 13.67 5.46
N THR A 59 2.84 13.85 6.18
CA THR A 59 4.08 14.49 5.72
C THR A 59 5.20 13.48 5.41
N GLU A 60 5.00 12.20 5.68
CA GLU A 60 6.03 11.17 5.45
C GLU A 60 6.23 10.84 3.96
N ALA A 61 7.39 10.28 3.66
CA ALA A 61 7.77 9.86 2.32
C ALA A 61 6.70 8.94 1.70
N LYS A 62 6.32 9.25 0.46
CA LYS A 62 5.43 8.44 -0.38
C LYS A 62 6.03 7.08 -0.77
N GLU A 63 7.29 6.85 -0.41
CA GLU A 63 8.03 5.67 -0.80
C GLU A 63 8.73 5.05 0.39
N ILE A 64 8.52 3.75 0.60
CA ILE A 64 9.04 3.01 1.74
C ILE A 64 9.77 1.79 1.22
N THR A 65 11.06 1.69 1.54
CA THR A 65 11.84 0.50 1.27
C THR A 65 11.56 -0.52 2.37
N LEU A 66 11.18 -1.72 1.96
CA LEU A 66 10.94 -2.86 2.84
C LEU A 66 11.98 -3.93 2.57
N ASP A 67 12.65 -4.36 3.63
CA ASP A 67 13.49 -5.54 3.60
C ASP A 67 12.66 -6.79 3.92
N MET A 68 12.50 -7.64 2.90
CA MET A 68 11.89 -8.95 2.98
C MET A 68 12.90 -10.10 2.95
N SER A 69 14.20 -9.79 2.95
CA SER A 69 15.29 -10.77 3.06
C SER A 69 15.18 -11.70 4.28
N PRO A 70 14.65 -11.29 5.46
CA PRO A 70 14.48 -12.22 6.57
C PRO A 70 13.29 -13.18 6.42
N TYR A 71 12.38 -12.96 5.47
CA TYR A 71 11.18 -13.79 5.30
C TYR A 71 11.36 -14.87 4.21
N PRO A 72 10.69 -16.03 4.33
CA PRO A 72 10.78 -17.10 3.33
C PRO A 72 10.07 -16.71 2.02
N SER A 73 10.57 -17.23 0.90
CA SER A 73 9.92 -17.09 -0.42
C SER A 73 8.47 -17.58 -0.35
N GLY A 74 7.56 -16.83 -0.95
CA GLY A 74 6.13 -17.10 -0.84
C GLY A 74 5.27 -15.90 -1.19
N VAL A 75 3.99 -16.01 -0.84
CA VAL A 75 2.99 -14.97 -1.09
C VAL A 75 2.75 -14.16 0.18
N TYR A 76 2.77 -12.85 0.03
CA TYR A 76 2.45 -11.89 1.07
C TYR A 76 1.35 -10.94 0.59
N PHE A 77 0.67 -10.32 1.53
CA PHE A 77 -0.36 -9.33 1.28
C PHE A 77 0.04 -8.03 1.95
N TYR A 78 0.07 -6.95 1.20
CA TYR A 78 0.22 -5.61 1.74
C TYR A 78 -1.11 -4.88 1.63
N SER A 79 -1.57 -4.38 2.76
CA SER A 79 -2.81 -3.64 2.92
C SER A 79 -2.49 -2.19 3.23
N LEU A 80 -3.18 -1.29 2.55
CA LEU A 80 -3.25 0.11 2.90
C LEU A 80 -4.51 0.34 3.73
N LEU A 81 -4.32 0.95 4.89
CA LEU A 81 -5.37 1.40 5.78
C LEU A 81 -5.38 2.93 5.82
N VAL A 82 -6.58 3.50 5.80
CA VAL A 82 -6.86 4.93 5.90
C VAL A 82 -7.84 5.12 7.05
N ASN A 83 -7.45 5.90 8.07
CA ASN A 83 -8.24 6.08 9.30
C ASN A 83 -8.72 4.72 9.87
N ASP A 84 -7.77 3.77 9.99
CA ASP A 84 -7.96 2.40 10.46
C ASP A 84 -8.89 1.51 9.61
N LYS A 85 -9.34 1.97 8.45
CA LYS A 85 -10.10 1.17 7.49
C LYS A 85 -9.21 0.70 6.35
N THR A 86 -9.20 -0.60 6.07
CA THR A 86 -8.52 -1.14 4.90
C THR A 86 -9.17 -0.61 3.62
N VAL A 87 -8.42 0.15 2.83
CA VAL A 87 -8.89 0.71 1.54
C VAL A 87 -8.40 -0.09 0.35
N GLU A 88 -7.21 -0.68 0.44
CA GLU A 88 -6.63 -1.46 -0.65
C GLU A 88 -5.81 -2.62 -0.07
N THR A 89 -5.84 -3.77 -0.72
CA THR A 89 -4.95 -4.90 -0.39
C THR A 89 -4.47 -5.53 -1.68
N LYS A 90 -3.17 -5.73 -1.78
CA LYS A 90 -2.53 -6.30 -2.96
C LYS A 90 -1.56 -7.41 -2.58
N ARG A 91 -1.28 -8.26 -3.56
CA ARG A 91 -0.38 -9.41 -3.42
C ARG A 91 1.05 -9.02 -3.76
N LEU A 92 1.98 -9.46 -2.93
CA LEU A 92 3.42 -9.37 -3.15
C LEU A 92 4.00 -10.78 -3.18
N ILE A 93 4.74 -11.07 -4.25
CA ILE A 93 5.39 -12.36 -4.47
C ILE A 93 6.86 -12.19 -4.12
N LEU A 94 7.34 -12.98 -3.17
CA LEU A 94 8.76 -13.04 -2.80
C LEU A 94 9.36 -14.30 -3.41
N GLN A 95 10.31 -14.13 -4.32
CA GLN A 95 11.04 -15.19 -5.02
C GLN A 95 12.53 -14.84 -5.01
N LYS A 96 13.28 -15.43 -4.08
CA LYS A 96 14.74 -15.34 -4.00
C LYS A 96 15.41 -16.30 -4.98
#